data_AF-A0A2B4R5R2-F1
#
_entry.id   AF-A0A2B4R5R2-F1
#
_cell.length_a   1.000
_cell.length_b   1.000
_cell.length_c   1.000
_cell.angle_alpha   90.00
_cell.angle_beta   90.00
_cell.angle_gamma   90.00
#
_symmetry.space_group_name_H-M   'P 1'
#
loop_
_entity.id
_entity.type
_entity.pdbx_description
1 polymer ?
#
loop_
_entity_poly.entity_id
_entity_poly.type
_entity_poly.pdbx_seq_one_letter_code
_entity_poly.pdbx_strand_id
1 'polypeptide(L)'
;MALPVEEKRWLVLGIALNKVLAPVLRRVVKQEMEEHYKYLDKYLSCQATPCTLKTLTYVDVKNDTNFRHLKFENINQNKSNPGKNKDYDYHVNHPIDLVKLYLPDHQSHFSAFDESFGVSAPLLLLTHPKLGAVFNSQKSISVQSSAESVRKTVWNKWARYNLNDWTQKMFSVCFSKINTLVESLRLTDDMRRHIIQELSSFEGWDIEKDAVVPHKSGHPKEPTLESSASSQETKGTELPWAQTLYRAGTDKGPSFEVINDNEVWLLRNPALYYPLDQEQHRPSNRANPVVEVRLWKTFVALFPDTLMVEPHPSLEDVVVVKLKETQDIRNIASSLNETLLKSLPWKPSKMPICKRGVPIMNVNFLARAVSMYLKDNSPVTPEEYNFQAELKAASHWRFLNENEQIKFVSGPYDYEQVKVAAAFALRRWIEELSEIESGETDLHKVLEDDRDASKDNSSIEERISDLEEDIFSLRMFYNMTLEEKEYKSSPRKAREDRSDPASIEKEELSHPKFRIWIEPAPKRKFLEPLWKEQGFGEKYRKVKGPSPLRLPDETVSFLRHLKPIVGIPKE
;
A
#
# COMPACT_ATOMS: atom_id res chain seq x y z
N MET A 1 12.45 17.79 17.71
CA MET A 1 12.80 18.67 16.55
C MET A 1 11.51 19.33 16.09
N ALA A 2 11.52 20.62 15.71
CA ALA A 2 10.34 21.25 15.14
C ALA A 2 10.29 20.96 13.63
N LEU A 3 9.12 20.52 13.13
CA LEU A 3 8.93 20.24 11.71
C LEU A 3 8.95 21.55 10.88
N PRO A 4 9.54 21.55 9.68
CA PRO A 4 9.38 22.60 8.67
C PRO A 4 7.92 22.99 8.45
N VAL A 5 7.70 24.27 8.10
CA VAL A 5 6.36 24.83 7.86
C VAL A 5 5.67 24.14 6.68
N GLU A 6 6.45 23.78 5.67
CA GLU A 6 6.05 23.04 4.46
C GLU A 6 5.59 21.61 4.82
N GLU A 7 6.33 20.91 5.68
CA GLU A 7 5.95 19.59 6.20
C GLU A 7 4.66 19.67 7.03
N LYS A 8 4.54 20.67 7.90
CA LYS A 8 3.30 20.90 8.67
C LYS A 8 2.09 21.12 7.75
N ARG A 9 2.21 21.92 6.68
CA ARG A 9 1.12 22.12 5.69
C ARG A 9 0.69 20.80 5.03
N TRP A 10 1.65 19.99 4.60
CA TRP A 10 1.38 18.67 4.00
C TRP A 10 0.72 17.69 4.99
N LEU A 11 1.18 17.66 6.25
CA LEU A 11 0.55 16.86 7.31
C LEU A 11 -0.89 17.31 7.59
N VAL A 12 -1.11 18.62 7.76
CA VAL A 12 -2.44 19.18 8.05
C VAL A 12 -3.43 18.87 6.93
N LEU A 13 -3.00 19.00 5.66
CA LEU A 13 -3.84 18.58 4.53
C LEU A 13 -4.11 17.07 4.56
N GLY A 14 -3.12 16.23 4.87
CA GLY A 14 -3.29 14.79 4.98
C GLY A 14 -4.28 14.36 6.06
N ILE A 15 -4.26 15.05 7.20
CA ILE A 15 -5.24 14.87 8.27
C ILE A 15 -6.62 15.30 7.78
N ALA A 16 -6.76 16.45 7.14
CA ALA A 16 -8.05 16.93 6.59
C ALA A 16 -8.63 15.97 5.53
N LEU A 17 -7.79 15.45 4.62
CA LEU A 17 -8.18 14.45 3.62
C LEU A 17 -8.73 13.18 4.27
N ASN A 18 -8.05 12.63 5.27
CA ASN A 18 -8.42 11.34 5.86
C ASN A 18 -9.48 11.44 6.98
N LYS A 19 -9.49 12.51 7.77
CA LYS A 19 -10.43 12.72 8.88
C LYS A 19 -11.72 13.40 8.47
N VAL A 20 -11.68 14.34 7.52
CA VAL A 20 -12.85 15.16 7.13
C VAL A 20 -13.39 14.72 5.77
N LEU A 21 -12.55 14.65 4.73
CA LEU A 21 -13.03 14.32 3.38
C LEU A 21 -13.39 12.83 3.22
N ALA A 22 -12.55 11.91 3.70
CA ALA A 22 -12.78 10.47 3.50
C ALA A 22 -14.14 9.97 4.05
N PRO A 23 -14.59 10.30 5.28
CA PRO A 23 -15.92 9.89 5.75
C PRO A 23 -17.07 10.42 4.87
N VAL A 24 -16.93 11.65 4.36
CA VAL A 24 -17.93 12.30 3.50
C VAL A 24 -18.03 11.59 2.16
N LEU A 25 -16.89 11.34 1.50
CA LEU A 25 -16.87 10.63 0.22
C LEU A 25 -17.40 9.20 0.36
N ARG A 26 -16.97 8.46 1.39
CA ARG A 26 -17.47 7.11 1.69
C ARG A 26 -18.98 7.08 1.88
N ARG A 27 -19.55 8.05 2.62
CA ARG A 27 -21.00 8.16 2.84
C ARG A 27 -21.76 8.42 1.54
N VAL A 28 -21.32 9.38 0.73
CA VAL A 28 -22.00 9.71 -0.54
C VAL A 28 -21.92 8.54 -1.52
N VAL A 29 -20.72 7.96 -1.71
CA VAL A 29 -20.53 6.82 -2.61
C VAL A 29 -21.35 5.62 -2.15
N LYS A 30 -21.39 5.31 -0.85
CA LYS A 30 -22.25 4.24 -0.31
C LYS A 30 -23.71 4.42 -0.71
N GLN A 31 -24.28 5.60 -0.43
CA GLN A 31 -25.70 5.86 -0.69
C GLN A 31 -26.02 5.74 -2.19
N GLU A 32 -25.29 6.46 -3.03
CA GLU A 32 -25.53 6.50 -4.47
C GLU A 32 -25.32 5.15 -5.15
N MET A 33 -24.35 4.34 -4.68
CA MET A 33 -24.10 3.01 -5.22
C MET A 33 -25.09 1.96 -4.70
N GLU A 34 -25.65 2.11 -3.50
CA GLU A 34 -26.80 1.31 -3.03
C GLU A 34 -28.07 1.59 -3.83
N GLU A 35 -28.29 2.84 -4.25
CA GLU A 35 -29.40 3.23 -5.13
C GLU A 35 -29.17 2.73 -6.57
N HIS A 36 -27.96 2.88 -7.11
CA HIS A 36 -27.56 2.37 -8.44
C HIS A 36 -27.65 0.84 -8.54
N TYR A 37 -27.25 0.10 -7.48
CA TYR A 37 -27.43 -1.34 -7.41
C TYR A 37 -28.90 -1.75 -7.57
N LYS A 38 -29.81 -1.10 -6.83
CA LYS A 38 -31.26 -1.35 -6.92
C LYS A 38 -31.83 -0.97 -8.30
N TYR A 39 -31.31 0.12 -8.90
CA TYR A 39 -31.68 0.53 -10.24
C TYR A 39 -31.27 -0.50 -11.29
N LEU A 40 -30.03 -0.99 -11.26
CA LEU A 40 -29.53 -1.99 -12.20
C LEU A 40 -30.26 -3.33 -12.07
N ASP A 41 -30.53 -3.79 -10.85
CA ASP A 41 -31.27 -5.03 -10.62
C ASP A 41 -32.72 -4.97 -11.15
N LYS A 42 -33.39 -3.82 -10.95
CA LYS A 42 -34.70 -3.53 -11.54
C LYS A 42 -34.64 -3.41 -13.06
N TYR A 43 -33.57 -2.83 -13.62
CA TYR A 43 -33.37 -2.70 -15.05
C TYR A 43 -33.19 -4.08 -15.72
N LEU A 44 -32.37 -4.96 -15.15
CA LEU A 44 -32.19 -6.35 -15.59
C LEU A 44 -33.51 -7.15 -15.52
N SER A 45 -34.30 -6.95 -14.46
CA SER A 45 -35.63 -7.56 -14.30
C SER A 45 -36.64 -7.15 -15.39
N CYS A 46 -36.40 -6.04 -16.10
CA CYS A 46 -37.25 -5.52 -17.17
C CYS A 46 -36.74 -5.87 -18.58
N GLN A 47 -35.67 -6.64 -18.73
CA GLN A 47 -35.14 -7.04 -20.04
C GLN A 47 -35.98 -8.16 -20.70
N ALA A 48 -35.78 -8.37 -22.00
CA ALA A 48 -36.46 -9.40 -22.77
C ALA A 48 -36.19 -10.83 -22.26
N THR A 49 -35.02 -11.04 -21.64
CA THR A 49 -34.68 -12.23 -20.85
C THR A 49 -34.41 -11.75 -19.43
N PRO A 50 -35.38 -11.80 -18.50
CA PRO A 50 -35.20 -11.26 -17.16
C PRO A 50 -34.11 -11.99 -16.37
N CYS A 51 -33.21 -11.23 -15.76
CA CYS A 51 -32.21 -11.73 -14.82
C CYS A 51 -32.02 -10.72 -13.68
N THR A 52 -31.14 -11.04 -12.73
CA THR A 52 -30.78 -10.18 -11.59
C THR A 52 -29.27 -10.01 -11.53
N LEU A 53 -28.78 -9.01 -10.78
CA LEU A 53 -27.35 -8.84 -10.49
C LEU A 53 -26.74 -10.10 -9.85
N LYS A 54 -27.54 -10.86 -9.11
CA LYS A 54 -27.17 -12.12 -8.44
C LYS A 54 -27.35 -13.37 -9.32
N THR A 55 -27.67 -13.22 -10.60
CA THR A 55 -27.79 -14.34 -11.54
C THR A 55 -27.20 -13.96 -12.91
N LEU A 56 -26.32 -12.96 -12.95
CA LEU A 56 -25.65 -12.52 -14.17
C LEU A 56 -24.76 -13.63 -14.73
N THR A 57 -24.79 -13.79 -16.05
CA THR A 57 -23.89 -14.69 -16.79
C THR A 57 -22.96 -13.90 -17.70
N TYR A 58 -21.92 -14.58 -18.22
CA TYR A 58 -21.05 -14.03 -19.26
C TYR A 58 -21.82 -13.47 -20.47
N VAL A 59 -22.94 -14.10 -20.86
CA VAL A 59 -23.72 -13.70 -22.03
C VAL A 59 -24.42 -12.37 -21.78
N ASP A 60 -24.98 -12.18 -20.58
CA ASP A 60 -25.65 -10.94 -20.19
C ASP A 60 -24.64 -9.78 -20.13
N VAL A 61 -23.54 -9.99 -19.41
CA VAL A 61 -22.49 -8.98 -19.23
C VAL A 61 -21.82 -8.57 -20.55
N LYS A 62 -21.65 -9.50 -21.49
CA LYS A 62 -21.08 -9.21 -22.81
C LYS A 62 -21.99 -8.35 -23.68
N ASN A 63 -23.31 -8.59 -23.60
CA ASN A 63 -24.29 -7.98 -24.49
C ASN A 63 -24.82 -6.64 -23.95
N ASP A 64 -24.81 -6.44 -22.63
CA ASP A 64 -25.34 -5.25 -21.97
C ASP A 64 -24.31 -4.10 -21.89
N THR A 65 -24.68 -2.90 -22.34
CA THR A 65 -23.79 -1.72 -22.38
C THR A 65 -23.40 -1.19 -20.99
N ASN A 66 -24.18 -1.47 -19.95
CA ASN A 66 -23.89 -1.06 -18.57
C ASN A 66 -22.72 -1.89 -18.02
N PHE A 67 -22.76 -3.21 -18.22
CA PHE A 67 -21.80 -4.17 -17.66
C PHE A 67 -20.58 -4.46 -18.55
N ARG A 68 -20.71 -4.29 -19.87
CA ARG A 68 -19.59 -4.45 -20.81
C ARG A 68 -18.43 -3.50 -20.47
N HIS A 69 -17.19 -4.02 -20.45
CA HIS A 69 -15.97 -3.32 -20.02
C HIS A 69 -15.88 -3.01 -18.51
N LEU A 70 -16.72 -3.59 -17.65
CA LEU A 70 -16.50 -3.57 -16.20
C LEU A 70 -15.57 -4.70 -15.75
N LYS A 71 -14.85 -4.48 -14.65
CA LYS A 71 -13.75 -5.33 -14.16
C LYS A 71 -14.24 -6.46 -13.24
N PHE A 72 -14.86 -7.48 -13.83
CA PHE A 72 -15.37 -8.65 -13.10
C PHE A 72 -14.27 -9.53 -12.49
N GLU A 73 -13.01 -9.38 -12.94
CA GLU A 73 -11.83 -9.96 -12.32
C GLU A 73 -11.65 -9.55 -10.85
N ASN A 74 -12.18 -8.39 -10.43
CA ASN A 74 -12.03 -7.82 -9.09
C ASN A 74 -12.97 -8.42 -8.03
N ILE A 75 -13.95 -9.25 -8.43
CA ILE A 75 -14.95 -9.84 -7.53
C ILE A 75 -14.83 -11.37 -7.53
N ASN A 76 -15.45 -12.02 -6.53
CA ASN A 76 -15.60 -13.48 -6.43
C ASN A 76 -14.29 -14.29 -6.59
N GLN A 77 -13.14 -13.67 -6.29
CA GLN A 77 -11.79 -14.23 -6.49
C GLN A 77 -11.46 -14.59 -7.95
N ASN A 78 -12.19 -14.04 -8.94
CA ASN A 78 -12.03 -14.35 -10.36
C ASN A 78 -10.58 -14.21 -10.86
N LYS A 79 -9.85 -13.19 -10.42
CA LYS A 79 -8.41 -13.00 -10.71
C LYS A 79 -7.51 -14.19 -10.31
N SER A 80 -7.92 -15.01 -9.34
CA SER A 80 -7.16 -16.21 -8.93
C SER A 80 -7.46 -17.44 -9.78
N ASN A 81 -8.44 -17.37 -10.68
CA ASN A 81 -8.83 -18.43 -11.59
C ASN A 81 -8.36 -18.08 -13.02
N PRO A 82 -7.29 -18.70 -13.56
CA PRO A 82 -6.76 -18.41 -14.90
C PRO A 82 -7.65 -18.95 -16.04
N GLY A 83 -8.93 -19.17 -15.78
CA GLY A 83 -9.95 -19.42 -16.79
C GLY A 83 -10.12 -18.22 -17.70
N LYS A 84 -10.60 -18.45 -18.93
CA LYS A 84 -10.94 -17.36 -19.85
C LYS A 84 -12.11 -16.60 -19.23
N ASN A 85 -12.25 -15.29 -19.48
CA ASN A 85 -13.28 -14.45 -18.81
C ASN A 85 -14.70 -15.05 -18.81
N LYS A 86 -15.03 -15.91 -19.79
CA LYS A 86 -16.27 -16.72 -19.85
C LYS A 86 -16.57 -17.55 -18.59
N ASP A 87 -15.54 -17.96 -17.87
CA ASP A 87 -15.55 -18.89 -16.75
C ASP A 87 -15.57 -18.15 -15.39
N TYR A 88 -15.64 -16.82 -15.40
CA TYR A 88 -15.75 -16.00 -14.19
C TYR A 88 -17.10 -16.17 -13.49
N ASP A 89 -17.06 -16.09 -12.16
CA ASP A 89 -18.26 -15.88 -11.36
C ASP A 89 -18.73 -14.42 -11.50
N TYR A 90 -19.78 -14.24 -12.30
CA TYR A 90 -20.39 -12.95 -12.63
C TYR A 90 -21.42 -12.45 -11.58
N HIS A 91 -21.65 -13.17 -10.47
CA HIS A 91 -22.66 -12.80 -9.47
C HIS A 91 -22.25 -11.54 -8.69
N VAL A 92 -23.02 -10.46 -8.81
CA VAL A 92 -22.80 -9.20 -8.07
C VAL A 92 -23.67 -9.20 -6.81
N ASN A 93 -23.15 -9.80 -5.74
CA ASN A 93 -23.93 -10.16 -4.55
C ASN A 93 -24.28 -8.97 -3.64
N HIS A 94 -23.45 -7.93 -3.64
CA HIS A 94 -23.57 -6.75 -2.80
C HIS A 94 -23.21 -5.45 -3.57
N PRO A 95 -23.71 -4.26 -3.17
CA PRO A 95 -23.25 -2.98 -3.70
C PRO A 95 -21.72 -2.77 -3.66
N ILE A 96 -21.02 -3.42 -2.73
CA ILE A 96 -19.54 -3.42 -2.67
C ILE A 96 -18.94 -4.11 -3.90
N ASP A 97 -19.50 -5.23 -4.34
CA ASP A 97 -19.03 -5.93 -5.53
C ASP A 97 -19.23 -5.04 -6.76
N LEU A 98 -20.41 -4.41 -6.87
CA LEU A 98 -20.71 -3.45 -7.93
C LEU A 98 -19.72 -2.28 -7.96
N VAL A 99 -19.28 -1.77 -6.81
CA VAL A 99 -18.26 -0.71 -6.75
C VAL A 99 -16.91 -1.20 -7.28
N LYS A 100 -16.48 -2.41 -6.90
CA LYS A 100 -15.21 -3.00 -7.36
C LYS A 100 -15.16 -3.18 -8.88
N LEU A 101 -16.31 -3.39 -9.54
CA LEU A 101 -16.41 -3.49 -11.00
C LEU A 101 -16.03 -2.19 -11.75
N TYR A 102 -16.14 -1.03 -11.11
CA TYR A 102 -15.78 0.28 -11.68
C TYR A 102 -14.38 0.74 -11.29
N LEU A 103 -13.72 0.01 -10.39
CA LEU A 103 -12.37 0.30 -9.91
C LEU A 103 -11.35 -0.62 -10.57
N PRO A 104 -10.06 -0.29 -10.52
CA PRO A 104 -8.98 -1.24 -10.77
C PRO A 104 -8.85 -2.27 -9.67
N ASP A 105 -8.23 -3.40 -10.02
CA ASP A 105 -7.82 -4.47 -9.11
C ASP A 105 -7.15 -3.96 -7.82
N HIS A 106 -6.10 -3.15 -7.92
CA HIS A 106 -5.33 -2.67 -6.76
C HIS A 106 -6.15 -1.77 -5.80
N GLN A 107 -7.14 -1.01 -6.31
CA GLN A 107 -8.08 -0.20 -5.51
C GLN A 107 -9.33 -1.00 -5.09
N SER A 108 -9.52 -2.23 -5.58
CA SER A 108 -10.67 -3.08 -5.25
C SER A 108 -10.53 -3.84 -3.92
N HIS A 109 -9.37 -3.73 -3.26
CA HIS A 109 -9.00 -4.47 -2.05
C HIS A 109 -9.59 -3.90 -0.74
N PHE A 110 -10.91 -3.67 -0.72
CA PHE A 110 -11.69 -3.30 0.48
C PHE A 110 -12.84 -4.29 0.70
N SER A 111 -13.34 -4.42 1.93
CA SER A 111 -14.44 -5.34 2.28
C SER A 111 -15.79 -4.66 2.47
N ALA A 112 -15.79 -3.40 2.89
CA ALA A 112 -17.00 -2.61 3.11
C ALA A 112 -16.74 -1.11 2.86
N PHE A 113 -17.77 -0.29 3.01
CA PHE A 113 -17.67 1.18 2.97
C PHE A 113 -17.13 1.73 4.30
N ASP A 114 -15.99 1.19 4.74
CA ASP A 114 -15.35 1.45 6.03
C ASP A 114 -13.96 2.09 5.84
N GLU A 115 -13.05 1.91 6.80
CA GLU A 115 -11.70 2.50 6.77
C GLU A 115 -10.75 1.83 5.77
N SER A 116 -11.09 0.64 5.25
CA SER A 116 -10.38 0.03 4.12
C SER A 116 -10.67 0.73 2.78
N PHE A 117 -11.78 1.47 2.70
CA PHE A 117 -12.16 2.25 1.52
C PHE A 117 -11.59 3.67 1.62
N GLY A 118 -10.29 3.81 1.33
CA GLY A 118 -9.51 5.06 1.43
C GLY A 118 -10.02 6.21 0.55
N VAL A 119 -9.31 7.36 0.50
CA VAL A 119 -9.78 8.55 -0.25
C VAL A 119 -9.69 8.36 -1.78
N SER A 120 -8.72 7.59 -2.24
CA SER A 120 -8.40 7.31 -3.64
C SER A 120 -9.57 6.66 -4.40
N ALA A 121 -10.09 5.52 -3.92
CA ALA A 121 -11.18 4.78 -4.59
C ALA A 121 -12.51 5.57 -4.75
N PRO A 122 -13.05 6.28 -3.74
CA PRO A 122 -14.18 7.19 -3.89
C PRO A 122 -13.95 8.28 -4.92
N LEU A 123 -12.75 8.89 -4.97
CA LEU A 123 -12.44 9.90 -5.99
C LEU A 123 -12.48 9.29 -7.40
N LEU A 124 -11.91 8.10 -7.60
CA LEU A 124 -11.96 7.40 -8.89
C LEU A 124 -13.40 7.11 -9.36
N LEU A 125 -14.28 6.66 -8.45
CA LEU A 125 -15.70 6.44 -8.76
C LEU A 125 -16.42 7.72 -9.16
N LEU A 126 -16.20 8.81 -8.43
CA LEU A 126 -16.77 10.12 -8.75
C LEU A 126 -16.27 10.65 -10.10
N THR A 127 -15.08 10.25 -10.54
CA THR A 127 -14.54 10.58 -11.88
C THR A 127 -14.97 9.62 -12.99
N HIS A 128 -15.51 8.44 -12.65
CA HIS A 128 -15.77 7.37 -13.61
C HIS A 128 -16.90 7.73 -14.60
N PRO A 129 -16.68 7.78 -15.93
CA PRO A 129 -17.66 8.30 -16.89
C PRO A 129 -19.03 7.61 -16.87
N LYS A 130 -19.08 6.27 -16.70
CA LYS A 130 -20.36 5.54 -16.60
C LYS A 130 -21.19 5.88 -15.36
N LEU A 131 -20.57 6.45 -14.31
CA LEU A 131 -21.24 6.84 -13.07
C LEU A 131 -21.61 8.34 -13.04
N GLY A 132 -21.31 9.09 -14.11
CA GLY A 132 -21.60 10.52 -14.18
C GLY A 132 -23.07 10.86 -13.97
N ALA A 133 -24.00 10.01 -14.42
CA ALA A 133 -25.45 10.18 -14.18
C ALA A 133 -25.86 9.83 -12.75
N VAL A 134 -25.19 8.86 -12.11
CA VAL A 134 -25.44 8.44 -10.72
C VAL A 134 -25.10 9.59 -9.78
N PHE A 135 -23.86 10.09 -9.86
CA PHE A 135 -23.36 11.16 -8.98
C PHE A 135 -23.80 12.58 -9.39
N ASN A 136 -24.62 12.75 -10.44
CA ASN A 136 -24.92 14.08 -10.96
C ASN A 136 -25.71 14.93 -9.94
N SER A 137 -25.23 16.14 -9.63
CA SER A 137 -25.96 17.04 -8.73
C SER A 137 -26.89 17.97 -9.50
N GLN A 138 -27.92 18.50 -8.86
CA GLN A 138 -28.78 19.55 -9.44
C GLN A 138 -28.10 20.94 -9.48
N LYS A 139 -26.81 21.04 -9.13
CA LYS A 139 -26.06 22.30 -9.10
C LYS A 139 -25.28 22.51 -10.39
N SER A 140 -24.90 23.77 -10.62
CA SER A 140 -24.03 24.18 -11.74
C SER A 140 -22.61 23.58 -11.70
N ILE A 141 -22.20 22.99 -10.57
CA ILE A 141 -20.85 22.43 -10.38
C ILE A 141 -20.87 20.93 -10.67
N SER A 142 -20.12 20.51 -11.69
CA SER A 142 -19.91 19.11 -12.04
C SER A 142 -19.12 18.38 -10.95
N VAL A 143 -19.74 17.38 -10.32
CA VAL A 143 -19.10 16.50 -9.33
C VAL A 143 -17.88 15.80 -9.95
N GLN A 144 -18.02 15.30 -11.18
CA GLN A 144 -16.95 14.59 -11.89
C GLN A 144 -15.73 15.50 -12.13
N SER A 145 -15.97 16.76 -12.54
CA SER A 145 -14.90 17.73 -12.79
C SER A 145 -14.22 18.21 -11.50
N SER A 146 -14.98 18.42 -10.42
CA SER A 146 -14.42 18.76 -9.11
C SER A 146 -13.64 17.60 -8.49
N ALA A 147 -14.15 16.37 -8.58
CA ALA A 147 -13.47 15.17 -8.10
C ALA A 147 -12.15 14.93 -8.84
N GLU A 148 -12.15 15.09 -10.17
CA GLU A 148 -10.93 14.99 -10.98
C GLU A 148 -9.92 16.09 -10.64
N SER A 149 -10.39 17.30 -10.31
CA SER A 149 -9.54 18.38 -9.82
C SER A 149 -8.89 18.04 -8.48
N VAL A 150 -9.67 17.52 -7.52
CA VAL A 150 -9.15 17.07 -6.22
C VAL A 150 -8.18 15.91 -6.40
N ARG A 151 -8.50 14.90 -7.23
CA ARG A 151 -7.60 13.78 -7.55
C ARG A 151 -6.25 14.30 -8.07
N LYS A 152 -6.24 15.00 -9.21
CA LYS A 152 -5.00 15.42 -9.89
C LYS A 152 -4.18 16.46 -9.15
N THR A 153 -4.81 17.40 -8.44
CA THR A 153 -4.10 18.57 -7.89
C THR A 153 -4.03 18.64 -6.37
N VAL A 154 -4.76 17.77 -5.66
CA VAL A 154 -4.72 17.67 -4.20
C VAL A 154 -4.20 16.31 -3.77
N TRP A 155 -4.91 15.23 -4.14
CA TRP A 155 -4.56 13.87 -3.73
C TRP A 155 -3.21 13.42 -4.31
N ASN A 156 -3.04 13.43 -5.63
CA ASN A 156 -1.80 12.99 -6.27
C ASN A 156 -0.61 13.86 -5.84
N LYS A 157 -0.80 15.17 -5.63
CA LYS A 157 0.24 16.07 -5.12
C LYS A 157 0.61 15.79 -3.67
N TRP A 158 -0.36 15.40 -2.84
CA TRP A 158 -0.16 15.03 -1.45
C TRP A 158 0.54 13.67 -1.29
N ALA A 159 0.15 12.67 -2.08
CA ALA A 159 0.81 11.37 -2.13
C ALA A 159 2.25 11.48 -2.70
N ARG A 160 2.45 12.28 -3.75
CA ARG A 160 3.77 12.64 -4.32
C ARG A 160 4.48 13.69 -3.48
N TYR A 161 4.87 13.31 -2.27
CA TYR A 161 5.52 14.25 -1.36
C TYR A 161 6.78 14.89 -1.95
N ASN A 162 6.67 16.18 -2.26
CA ASN A 162 7.77 17.07 -2.60
C ASN A 162 7.66 18.34 -1.75
N LEU A 163 8.61 18.54 -0.83
CA LEU A 163 8.66 19.68 0.10
C LEU A 163 8.42 21.04 -0.60
N ASN A 164 8.96 21.21 -1.81
CA ASN A 164 8.91 22.48 -2.55
C ASN A 164 7.50 22.82 -3.07
N ASP A 165 6.59 21.85 -3.20
CA ASP A 165 5.22 22.11 -3.61
C ASP A 165 4.40 22.77 -2.47
N TRP A 166 4.75 22.55 -1.20
CA TRP A 166 3.96 22.91 0.00
C TRP A 166 4.07 24.37 0.43
N THR A 167 4.02 25.27 -0.55
CA THR A 167 3.82 26.71 -0.34
C THR A 167 2.44 27.01 0.25
N GLN A 168 2.29 28.15 0.96
CA GLN A 168 0.98 28.60 1.44
C GLN A 168 -0.06 28.71 0.31
N LYS A 169 0.37 29.11 -0.89
CA LYS A 169 -0.50 29.20 -2.07
C LYS A 169 -1.03 27.83 -2.49
N MET A 170 -0.18 26.80 -2.52
CA MET A 170 -0.59 25.43 -2.85
C MET A 170 -1.54 24.87 -1.79
N PHE A 171 -1.24 25.10 -0.51
CA PHE A 171 -2.06 24.68 0.62
C PHE A 171 -3.50 25.24 0.52
N SER A 172 -3.67 26.56 0.33
CA SER A 172 -5.00 27.16 0.14
C SER A 172 -5.69 26.74 -1.17
N VAL A 173 -4.93 26.51 -2.26
CA VAL A 173 -5.50 25.93 -3.49
C VAL A 173 -6.06 24.53 -3.24
N CYS A 174 -5.43 23.73 -2.38
CA CYS A 174 -5.93 22.41 -2.01
C CYS A 174 -7.28 22.50 -1.28
N PHE A 175 -7.37 23.32 -0.23
CA PHE A 175 -8.63 23.51 0.51
C PHE A 175 -9.75 24.10 -0.35
N SER A 176 -9.45 25.09 -1.19
CA SER A 176 -10.41 25.64 -2.16
C SER A 176 -11.03 24.56 -3.07
N LYS A 177 -10.21 23.61 -3.54
CA LYS A 177 -10.68 22.50 -4.40
C LYS A 177 -11.48 21.45 -3.64
N ILE A 178 -11.06 21.11 -2.42
CA ILE A 178 -11.84 20.20 -1.55
C ILE A 178 -13.21 20.83 -1.26
N ASN A 179 -13.26 22.12 -0.92
CA ASN A 179 -14.52 22.85 -0.71
C ASN A 179 -15.39 22.84 -1.98
N THR A 180 -14.82 23.09 -3.16
CA THR A 180 -15.55 23.03 -4.44
C THR A 180 -16.13 21.62 -4.72
N LEU A 181 -15.42 20.55 -4.34
CA LEU A 181 -15.96 19.19 -4.37
C LEU A 181 -17.11 19.02 -3.38
N VAL A 182 -16.91 19.35 -2.09
CA VAL A 182 -17.94 19.26 -1.04
C VAL A 182 -19.20 20.06 -1.38
N GLU A 183 -19.06 21.21 -2.05
CA GLU A 183 -20.19 21.98 -2.56
C GLU A 183 -20.97 21.27 -3.67
N SER A 184 -20.27 20.56 -4.57
CA SER A 184 -20.88 19.80 -5.66
C SER A 184 -21.63 18.54 -5.19
N LEU A 185 -21.23 17.94 -4.05
CA LEU A 185 -21.84 16.71 -3.54
C LEU A 185 -23.29 16.92 -3.07
N ARG A 186 -24.10 15.87 -3.23
CA ARG A 186 -25.50 15.73 -2.76
C ARG A 186 -25.57 15.57 -1.23
N LEU A 187 -25.13 16.60 -0.51
CA LEU A 187 -25.17 16.71 0.94
C LEU A 187 -26.34 17.60 1.39
N THR A 188 -26.83 17.42 2.62
CA THR A 188 -27.73 18.41 3.24
C THR A 188 -26.96 19.71 3.53
N ASP A 189 -27.67 20.82 3.62
CA ASP A 189 -27.04 22.14 3.85
C ASP A 189 -26.34 22.21 5.22
N ASP A 190 -26.88 21.55 6.24
CA ASP A 190 -26.25 21.46 7.57
C ASP A 190 -24.94 20.68 7.53
N MET A 191 -24.94 19.48 6.91
CA MET A 191 -23.72 18.69 6.76
C MET A 191 -22.67 19.46 5.96
N ARG A 192 -23.06 20.07 4.83
CA ARG A 192 -22.14 20.82 3.98
C ARG A 192 -21.49 21.98 4.73
N ARG A 193 -22.28 22.76 5.48
CA ARG A 193 -21.77 23.87 6.31
C ARG A 193 -20.80 23.37 7.37
N HIS A 194 -21.13 22.29 8.06
CA HIS A 194 -20.27 21.67 9.07
C HIS A 194 -18.94 21.19 8.48
N ILE A 195 -18.96 20.47 7.35
CA ILE A 195 -17.76 19.96 6.68
C ILE A 195 -16.85 21.12 6.19
N ILE A 196 -17.44 22.16 5.58
CA ILE A 196 -16.67 23.33 5.14
C ILE A 196 -16.07 24.07 6.35
N GLN A 197 -16.81 24.18 7.45
CA GLN A 197 -16.30 24.78 8.70
C GLN A 197 -15.14 23.98 9.30
N GLU A 198 -15.22 22.64 9.31
CA GLU A 198 -14.09 21.80 9.74
C GLU A 198 -12.88 21.99 8.82
N LEU A 199 -13.06 21.94 7.50
CA LEU A 199 -11.99 22.18 6.54
C LEU A 199 -11.33 23.55 6.71
N SER A 200 -12.12 24.62 6.93
CA SER A 200 -11.59 25.95 7.25
C SER A 200 -10.84 25.99 8.59
N SER A 201 -11.16 25.14 9.56
CA SER A 201 -10.39 25.04 10.80
C SER A 201 -9.02 24.39 10.61
N PHE A 202 -8.89 23.43 9.68
CA PHE A 202 -7.60 22.87 9.26
C PHE A 202 -6.80 23.84 8.40
N GLU A 203 -7.43 24.58 7.47
CA GLU A 203 -6.74 25.62 6.67
C GLU A 203 -6.25 26.78 7.55
N GLY A 204 -7.05 27.18 8.55
CA GLY A 204 -6.74 28.23 9.52
C GLY A 204 -5.89 27.78 10.71
N TRP A 205 -5.39 26.52 10.72
CA TRP A 205 -4.49 26.05 11.77
C TRP A 205 -3.19 26.88 11.71
N ASP A 206 -2.82 27.50 12.82
CA ASP A 206 -1.72 28.48 12.89
C ASP A 206 -0.33 27.81 12.86
N ILE A 207 0.06 27.35 11.67
CA ILE A 207 1.29 26.60 11.39
C ILE A 207 2.55 27.41 11.76
N GLU A 208 2.47 28.75 11.75
CA GLU A 208 3.60 29.66 11.93
C GLU A 208 3.92 29.95 13.41
N LYS A 209 2.92 30.04 14.31
CA LYS A 209 3.19 30.24 15.74
C LYS A 209 3.98 29.10 16.38
N ASP A 210 3.74 27.86 15.96
CA ASP A 210 4.45 26.67 16.45
C ASP A 210 5.87 26.51 15.85
N ALA A 211 6.39 27.50 15.13
CA ALA A 211 7.78 27.52 14.65
C ALA A 211 8.72 28.36 15.53
N VAL A 212 8.18 29.20 16.44
CA VAL A 212 8.95 30.21 17.19
C VAL A 212 8.69 30.11 18.70
N VAL A 213 9.15 29.01 19.31
CA VAL A 213 9.28 28.90 20.78
C VAL A 213 10.70 28.48 21.16
N PRO A 214 11.56 29.42 21.64
CA PRO A 214 12.83 29.05 22.25
C PRO A 214 12.57 28.33 23.57
N HIS A 215 13.26 27.21 23.81
CA HIS A 215 13.18 26.50 25.09
C HIS A 215 13.50 27.43 26.27
N LYS A 216 12.53 27.63 27.16
CA LYS A 216 12.80 27.93 28.57
C LYS A 216 12.58 26.66 29.38
N SER A 217 13.61 26.24 30.10
CA SER A 217 13.55 25.13 31.04
C SER A 217 12.66 25.51 32.22
N GLY A 218 11.47 24.93 32.29
CA GLY A 218 10.58 24.97 33.44
C GLY A 218 9.97 23.60 33.64
N HIS A 219 10.36 22.90 34.71
CA HIS A 219 9.75 21.63 35.10
C HIS A 219 8.25 21.86 35.40
N PRO A 220 7.33 21.15 34.71
CA PRO A 220 5.96 21.00 35.18
C PRO A 220 5.98 20.04 36.37
N LYS A 221 5.25 20.39 37.44
CA LYS A 221 5.00 19.48 38.56
C LYS A 221 4.02 18.38 38.15
N GLU A 222 4.14 17.21 38.76
CA GLU A 222 3.17 16.12 38.64
C GLU A 222 1.74 16.59 38.93
N PRO A 223 0.75 16.19 38.10
CA PRO A 223 -0.65 16.17 38.50
C PRO A 223 -0.92 14.89 39.30
N THR A 224 -1.37 15.05 40.55
CA THR A 224 -1.79 13.95 41.42
C THR A 224 -2.92 13.13 40.79
N LEU A 225 -2.79 11.80 40.78
CA LEU A 225 -3.89 10.90 40.43
C LEU A 225 -4.99 10.94 41.49
N GLU A 226 -6.22 11.30 41.10
CA GLU A 226 -7.42 10.88 41.83
C GLU A 226 -7.95 9.57 41.23
N SER A 227 -8.02 8.54 42.07
CA SER A 227 -8.49 7.21 41.68
C SER A 227 -10.01 7.18 41.58
N SER A 228 -10.53 6.73 40.44
CA SER A 228 -11.91 6.22 40.34
C SER A 228 -11.85 4.76 39.91
N ALA A 229 -12.25 3.88 40.84
CA ALA A 229 -12.17 2.44 40.63
C ALA A 229 -13.28 1.95 39.68
N SER A 230 -12.87 1.30 38.59
CA SER A 230 -13.75 0.44 37.80
C SER A 230 -13.07 -0.92 37.64
N SER A 231 -13.49 -1.86 38.48
CA SER A 231 -12.97 -3.22 38.48
C SER A 231 -13.38 -3.95 37.21
N GLN A 232 -12.42 -4.29 36.36
CA GLN A 232 -12.55 -5.40 35.41
C GLN A 232 -11.45 -6.43 35.66
N GLU A 233 -11.86 -7.69 35.68
CA GLU A 233 -11.10 -8.81 36.20
C GLU A 233 -9.89 -9.15 35.32
N THR A 234 -8.69 -9.13 35.90
CA THR A 234 -7.50 -9.70 35.29
C THR A 234 -7.62 -11.21 35.24
N LYS A 235 -8.04 -11.76 34.08
CA LYS A 235 -7.89 -13.20 33.81
C LYS A 235 -6.41 -13.56 33.70
N GLY A 236 -5.85 -14.04 34.81
CA GLY A 236 -4.53 -14.66 34.84
C GLY A 236 -4.47 -15.79 33.79
N THR A 237 -3.47 -15.72 32.91
CA THR A 237 -3.30 -16.67 31.80
C THR A 237 -1.90 -17.27 31.88
N GLU A 238 -1.69 -18.14 32.87
CA GLU A 238 -0.49 -18.98 32.89
C GLU A 238 -0.47 -19.91 31.68
N LEU A 239 0.71 -20.11 31.09
CA LEU A 239 0.89 -21.02 29.96
C LEU A 239 0.63 -22.48 30.41
N PRO A 240 -0.17 -23.28 29.67
CA PRO A 240 -0.33 -24.68 29.99
C PRO A 240 1.02 -25.40 29.99
N TRP A 241 1.33 -26.14 31.06
CA TRP A 241 2.62 -26.85 31.20
C TRP A 241 2.93 -27.80 30.02
N ALA A 242 1.87 -28.38 29.43
CA ALA A 242 1.95 -29.26 28.26
C ALA A 242 1.91 -28.53 26.90
N GLN A 243 1.92 -27.19 26.88
CA GLN A 243 1.91 -26.40 25.64
C GLN A 243 3.14 -26.76 24.80
N THR A 244 2.89 -27.14 23.54
CA THR A 244 3.94 -27.42 22.56
C THR A 244 4.40 -26.12 21.93
N LEU A 245 5.71 -25.94 21.79
CA LEU A 245 6.37 -24.79 21.17
C LEU A 245 7.26 -25.24 20.03
N TYR A 246 7.38 -24.44 18.98
CA TYR A 246 8.05 -24.78 17.73
C TYR A 246 9.18 -23.79 17.37
N ARG A 247 10.21 -24.30 16.67
CA ARG A 247 11.31 -23.52 16.07
C ARG A 247 11.86 -24.23 14.83
N ALA A 248 12.22 -23.50 13.78
CA ALA A 248 12.94 -24.07 12.63
C ALA A 248 14.44 -24.26 12.96
N GLY A 249 15.06 -25.27 12.35
CA GLY A 249 16.45 -25.64 12.56
C GLY A 249 17.00 -26.54 11.45
N THR A 250 18.12 -27.21 11.71
CA THR A 250 18.74 -28.18 10.79
C THR A 250 18.57 -29.60 11.31
N ASP A 251 19.29 -30.57 10.73
CA ASP A 251 19.52 -31.90 11.28
C ASP A 251 20.08 -31.93 12.70
N LYS A 252 20.86 -30.90 13.09
CA LYS A 252 21.56 -30.78 14.39
C LYS A 252 20.70 -30.24 15.53
N GLY A 253 19.52 -29.70 15.24
CA GLY A 253 18.64 -29.07 16.22
C GLY A 253 18.02 -27.75 15.74
N PRO A 254 17.20 -27.10 16.57
CA PRO A 254 16.62 -25.78 16.30
C PRO A 254 17.70 -24.69 16.13
N SER A 255 17.39 -23.68 15.33
CA SER A 255 18.19 -22.46 15.21
C SER A 255 17.57 -21.32 16.00
N PHE A 256 18.42 -20.55 16.68
CA PHE A 256 18.05 -19.38 17.46
C PHE A 256 18.91 -18.21 16.99
N GLU A 257 18.25 -17.19 16.46
CA GLU A 257 18.83 -15.87 16.25
C GLU A 257 18.30 -14.94 17.34
N VAL A 258 19.16 -14.09 17.89
CA VAL A 258 18.73 -13.01 18.79
C VAL A 258 18.39 -11.82 17.92
N ILE A 259 17.10 -11.56 17.74
CA ILE A 259 16.61 -10.45 16.90
C ILE A 259 16.65 -9.12 17.69
N ASN A 260 16.48 -9.18 19.01
CA ASN A 260 16.60 -8.06 19.94
C ASN A 260 17.21 -8.53 21.27
N ASP A 261 17.83 -7.61 22.02
CA ASP A 261 18.53 -7.92 23.27
C ASP A 261 17.64 -8.69 24.27
N ASN A 262 18.03 -9.95 24.52
CA ASN A 262 17.61 -10.83 25.62
C ASN A 262 16.31 -11.67 25.46
N GLU A 263 15.64 -11.67 24.31
CA GLU A 263 14.37 -12.38 24.13
C GLU A 263 14.33 -13.26 22.87
N VAL A 264 13.71 -14.45 22.96
CA VAL A 264 13.46 -15.35 21.82
C VAL A 264 11.98 -15.67 21.70
N TRP A 265 11.44 -15.54 20.50
CA TRP A 265 10.06 -15.92 20.18
C TRP A 265 9.98 -17.39 19.76
N LEU A 266 9.15 -18.16 20.45
CA LEU A 266 8.74 -19.51 20.07
C LEU A 266 7.26 -19.50 19.72
N LEU A 267 6.89 -20.24 18.68
CA LEU A 267 5.52 -20.21 18.16
C LEU A 267 4.73 -21.43 18.64
N ARG A 268 3.44 -21.23 18.92
CA ARG A 268 2.49 -22.31 19.27
C ARG A 268 1.96 -23.03 18.04
N ASN A 269 1.81 -22.31 16.94
CA ASN A 269 1.19 -22.78 15.71
C ASN A 269 2.26 -23.15 14.65
N PRO A 270 2.45 -24.44 14.33
CA PRO A 270 3.44 -24.86 13.35
C PRO A 270 3.08 -24.47 11.91
N ALA A 271 1.84 -24.07 11.63
CA ALA A 271 1.40 -23.61 10.31
C ALA A 271 2.08 -22.31 9.87
N LEU A 272 2.48 -21.44 10.81
CA LEU A 272 3.14 -20.18 10.50
C LEU A 272 4.49 -20.38 9.78
N TYR A 273 5.14 -21.52 9.98
CA TYR A 273 6.37 -21.86 9.27
C TYR A 273 6.15 -22.19 7.78
N TYR A 274 4.94 -22.55 7.35
CA TYR A 274 4.68 -23.02 5.97
C TYR A 274 4.95 -21.91 4.93
N PRO A 275 5.79 -22.13 3.89
CA PRO A 275 6.09 -21.13 2.87
C PRO A 275 4.89 -20.84 1.95
N LEU A 276 4.78 -19.60 1.47
CA LEU A 276 3.69 -19.19 0.56
C LEU A 276 3.78 -19.79 -0.85
N ASP A 277 4.99 -20.05 -1.33
CA ASP A 277 5.23 -20.46 -2.73
C ASP A 277 5.28 -21.97 -2.96
N GLN A 278 5.09 -22.81 -1.93
CA GLN A 278 5.29 -24.27 -2.05
C GLN A 278 4.25 -24.97 -2.96
N GLU A 279 3.16 -24.30 -3.32
CA GLU A 279 2.21 -24.75 -4.35
C GLU A 279 2.68 -24.48 -5.80
N GLN A 280 3.69 -23.62 -6.00
CA GLN A 280 4.23 -23.27 -7.31
C GLN A 280 5.55 -23.99 -7.58
N HIS A 281 5.54 -24.95 -8.51
CA HIS A 281 6.76 -25.56 -9.05
C HIS A 281 7.63 -24.51 -9.75
N ARG A 282 8.58 -23.90 -9.02
CA ARG A 282 9.69 -23.14 -9.60
C ARG A 282 10.93 -24.02 -9.72
N PRO A 283 11.57 -24.12 -10.89
CA PRO A 283 12.89 -24.74 -10.99
C PRO A 283 13.92 -23.89 -10.25
N SER A 284 14.61 -24.48 -9.27
CA SER A 284 15.67 -23.79 -8.53
C SER A 284 16.92 -23.63 -9.40
N ASN A 285 17.14 -22.42 -9.91
CA ASN A 285 18.41 -22.02 -10.52
C ASN A 285 19.45 -21.55 -9.46
N ARG A 286 19.20 -21.76 -8.16
CA ARG A 286 20.13 -21.38 -7.08
C ARG A 286 21.08 -22.54 -6.76
N ALA A 287 22.25 -22.52 -7.38
CA ALA A 287 23.33 -23.46 -7.12
C ALA A 287 24.04 -23.17 -5.79
N ASN A 288 23.56 -23.78 -4.69
CA ASN A 288 24.34 -24.05 -3.48
C ASN A 288 23.62 -25.14 -2.65
N PRO A 289 24.33 -25.90 -1.79
CA PRO A 289 23.74 -27.05 -1.11
C PRO A 289 22.64 -26.60 -0.15
N VAL A 290 21.42 -27.09 -0.39
CA VAL A 290 20.26 -26.85 0.48
C VAL A 290 20.54 -27.51 1.83
N VAL A 291 20.78 -26.69 2.86
CA VAL A 291 20.73 -27.15 4.25
C VAL A 291 19.30 -27.60 4.50
N GLU A 292 19.11 -28.87 4.86
CA GLU A 292 17.76 -29.41 5.07
C GLU A 292 17.13 -28.75 6.30
N VAL A 293 16.20 -27.81 6.06
CA VAL A 293 15.46 -27.13 7.13
C VAL A 293 14.45 -28.09 7.73
N ARG A 294 14.49 -28.24 9.05
CA ARG A 294 13.61 -29.10 9.83
C ARG A 294 12.87 -28.31 10.89
N LEU A 295 11.60 -28.67 11.13
CA LEU A 295 10.82 -28.11 12.22
C LEU A 295 11.06 -28.92 13.50
N TRP A 296 11.38 -28.24 14.59
CA TRP A 296 11.59 -28.83 15.91
C TRP A 296 10.50 -28.40 16.87
N LYS A 297 10.21 -29.23 17.86
CA LYS A 297 9.25 -28.93 18.94
C LYS A 297 9.76 -29.30 20.34
N THR A 298 9.30 -28.54 21.33
CA THR A 298 9.54 -28.75 22.76
C THR A 298 8.24 -28.49 23.55
N PHE A 299 8.28 -28.61 24.88
CA PHE A 299 7.15 -28.37 25.78
C PHE A 299 7.55 -27.38 26.89
N VAL A 300 6.61 -26.54 27.35
CA VAL A 300 6.86 -25.55 28.41
C VAL A 300 7.41 -26.18 29.70
N ALA A 301 6.92 -27.35 30.10
CA ALA A 301 7.40 -28.08 31.28
C ALA A 301 8.84 -28.64 31.19
N LEU A 302 9.54 -28.46 30.07
CA LEU A 302 10.95 -28.84 29.91
C LEU A 302 11.92 -27.67 30.08
N PHE A 303 11.41 -26.44 30.27
CA PHE A 303 12.25 -25.26 30.47
C PHE A 303 12.76 -25.21 31.92
N PRO A 304 14.06 -24.91 32.13
CA PRO A 304 14.62 -24.75 33.47
C PRO A 304 14.17 -23.45 34.13
N ASP A 305 14.15 -23.42 35.47
CA ASP A 305 13.75 -22.26 36.29
C ASP A 305 14.57 -20.97 36.05
N THR A 306 15.67 -21.07 35.30
CA THR A 306 16.50 -19.95 34.84
C THR A 306 15.88 -19.18 33.67
N LEU A 307 14.91 -19.77 32.96
CA LEU A 307 14.18 -19.15 31.87
C LEU A 307 12.76 -18.77 32.30
N MET A 308 12.37 -17.54 31.98
CA MET A 308 10.97 -17.10 32.03
C MET A 308 10.32 -17.41 30.68
N VAL A 309 9.14 -18.05 30.71
CA VAL A 309 8.41 -18.50 29.51
C VAL A 309 6.98 -17.99 29.61
N GLU A 310 6.65 -16.96 28.84
CA GLU A 310 5.43 -16.18 29.02
C GLU A 310 4.64 -16.02 27.71
N PRO A 311 3.29 -15.95 27.77
CA PRO A 311 2.49 -15.61 26.60
C PRO A 311 2.82 -14.18 26.14
N HIS A 312 2.94 -13.96 24.83
CA HIS A 312 3.06 -12.59 24.33
C HIS A 312 1.76 -11.81 24.62
N PRO A 313 1.82 -10.58 25.17
CA PRO A 313 0.64 -9.88 25.70
C PRO A 313 -0.45 -9.58 24.64
N SER A 314 -0.07 -9.49 23.37
CA SER A 314 -0.93 -9.12 22.24
C SER A 314 -0.97 -10.14 21.09
N LEU A 315 -0.18 -11.22 21.14
CA LEU A 315 -0.01 -12.15 20.02
C LEU A 315 -0.30 -13.60 20.47
N GLU A 316 -1.48 -14.11 20.08
CA GLU A 316 -2.03 -15.42 20.49
C GLU A 316 -1.06 -16.59 20.29
N ASP A 317 -0.37 -16.61 19.15
CA ASP A 317 0.51 -17.70 18.74
C ASP A 317 1.97 -17.57 19.23
N VAL A 318 2.32 -16.49 19.93
CA VAL A 318 3.70 -16.20 20.36
C VAL A 318 3.89 -16.51 21.85
N VAL A 319 4.99 -17.17 22.16
CA VAL A 319 5.53 -17.34 23.51
C VAL A 319 6.92 -16.72 23.54
N VAL A 320 7.14 -15.86 24.51
CA VAL A 320 8.39 -15.13 24.71
C VAL A 320 9.22 -15.86 25.76
N VAL A 321 10.46 -16.16 25.42
CA VAL A 321 11.42 -16.79 26.33
C VAL A 321 12.53 -15.79 26.67
N LYS A 322 12.75 -15.57 27.96
CA LYS A 322 13.73 -14.61 28.50
C LYS A 322 14.58 -15.27 29.59
N LEU A 323 15.75 -14.70 29.88
CA LEU A 323 16.51 -15.05 31.08
C LEU A 323 15.93 -14.33 32.31
N LYS A 324 15.88 -15.03 33.44
CA LYS A 324 15.47 -14.44 34.73
C LYS A 324 16.58 -13.51 35.24
N GLU A 325 16.21 -12.30 35.70
CA GLU A 325 17.10 -11.14 35.95
C GLU A 325 18.24 -11.34 36.97
N THR A 326 18.38 -12.52 37.56
CA THR A 326 19.26 -12.82 38.72
C THR A 326 20.74 -13.06 38.39
N GLN A 327 21.21 -12.78 37.16
CA GLN A 327 22.61 -13.02 36.79
C GLN A 327 23.24 -11.82 36.07
N ASP A 328 24.39 -11.39 36.56
CA ASP A 328 25.26 -10.32 36.02
C ASP A 328 26.04 -10.84 34.78
N ILE A 329 25.30 -11.29 33.77
CA ILE A 329 25.86 -11.89 32.54
C ILE A 329 26.23 -10.76 31.57
N ARG A 330 27.53 -10.56 31.35
CA ARG A 330 28.04 -9.56 30.38
C ARG A 330 27.75 -9.88 28.91
N ASN A 331 27.01 -10.95 28.62
CA ASN A 331 26.67 -11.39 27.25
C ASN A 331 25.43 -12.32 27.22
N ILE A 332 24.28 -11.79 27.66
CA ILE A 332 23.00 -12.50 27.84
C ILE A 332 22.54 -13.24 26.56
N ALA A 333 22.66 -12.59 25.40
CA ALA A 333 22.29 -13.14 24.09
C ALA A 333 22.98 -14.48 23.78
N SER A 334 24.29 -14.58 24.03
CA SER A 334 25.06 -15.81 23.79
C SER A 334 24.67 -16.93 24.77
N SER A 335 24.44 -16.59 26.05
CA SER A 335 24.06 -17.55 27.10
C SER A 335 22.67 -18.15 26.87
N LEU A 336 21.70 -17.34 26.43
CA LEU A 336 20.34 -17.79 26.12
C LEU A 336 20.33 -18.76 24.93
N ASN A 337 21.00 -18.39 23.82
CA ASN A 337 20.98 -19.19 22.59
C ASN A 337 21.91 -20.40 22.60
N GLU A 338 23.13 -20.30 23.15
CA GLU A 338 24.12 -21.38 23.01
C GLU A 338 24.02 -22.43 24.10
N THR A 339 23.61 -22.07 25.32
CA THR A 339 23.66 -22.96 26.48
C THR A 339 22.29 -23.43 26.95
N LEU A 340 21.31 -22.52 27.08
CA LEU A 340 20.01 -22.87 27.68
C LEU A 340 19.00 -23.39 26.65
N LEU A 341 18.76 -22.69 25.54
CA LEU A 341 17.77 -23.14 24.56
C LEU A 341 18.19 -24.39 23.78
N LYS A 342 19.49 -24.54 23.46
CA LYS A 342 20.05 -25.71 22.77
C LYS A 342 20.11 -26.98 23.64
N SER A 343 20.10 -26.86 24.97
CA SER A 343 20.12 -28.02 25.88
C SER A 343 18.73 -28.60 26.19
N LEU A 344 17.65 -27.93 25.77
CA LEU A 344 16.28 -28.44 25.93
C LEU A 344 16.04 -29.73 25.12
N PRO A 345 15.12 -30.62 25.53
CA PRO A 345 14.85 -31.88 24.82
C PRO A 345 13.97 -31.68 23.57
N TRP A 346 14.56 -31.13 22.51
CA TRP A 346 13.89 -30.91 21.22
C TRP A 346 13.62 -32.22 20.48
N LYS A 347 12.43 -32.32 19.87
CA LYS A 347 12.01 -33.46 19.03
C LYS A 347 11.69 -32.98 17.62
N PRO A 348 12.04 -33.75 16.57
CA PRO A 348 11.60 -33.42 15.21
C PRO A 348 10.08 -33.36 15.11
N SER A 349 9.58 -32.45 14.28
CA SER A 349 8.17 -32.29 13.95
C SER A 349 8.00 -32.23 12.43
N LYS A 350 6.84 -32.66 11.95
CA LYS A 350 6.45 -32.40 10.56
C LYS A 350 5.95 -30.96 10.45
N MET A 351 6.30 -30.30 9.35
CA MET A 351 5.70 -29.06 8.92
C MET A 351 4.31 -29.38 8.32
N PRO A 352 3.22 -28.72 8.76
CA PRO A 352 1.91 -28.93 8.17
C PRO A 352 1.83 -28.25 6.79
N ILE A 353 1.13 -28.89 5.85
CA ILE A 353 0.76 -28.27 4.57
C ILE A 353 -0.46 -27.40 4.83
N CYS A 354 -0.45 -26.16 4.36
CA CYS A 354 -1.51 -25.18 4.63
C CYS A 354 -1.98 -24.53 3.33
N LYS A 355 -3.28 -24.22 3.22
CA LYS A 355 -3.80 -23.37 2.14
C LYS A 355 -3.18 -21.97 2.22
N ARG A 356 -3.30 -21.16 1.17
CA ARG A 356 -2.92 -19.73 1.21
C ARG A 356 -3.62 -19.03 2.38
N GLY A 357 -2.83 -18.27 3.14
CA GLY A 357 -3.32 -17.34 4.16
C GLY A 357 -3.07 -15.89 3.76
N VAL A 358 -3.56 -14.97 4.59
CA VAL A 358 -3.40 -13.52 4.43
C VAL A 358 -3.18 -12.84 5.79
N PRO A 359 -2.54 -11.66 5.84
CA PRO A 359 -2.46 -10.87 7.06
C PRO A 359 -3.80 -10.14 7.27
N ILE A 360 -4.39 -10.27 8.46
CA ILE A 360 -5.68 -9.64 8.81
C ILE A 360 -5.48 -8.38 9.68
N MET A 361 -4.45 -7.60 9.35
CA MET A 361 -4.18 -6.30 9.97
C MET A 361 -5.20 -5.26 9.49
N ASN A 362 -5.68 -4.37 10.36
CA ASN A 362 -6.59 -3.29 9.98
C ASN A 362 -5.93 -2.15 9.18
N VAL A 363 -4.62 -2.24 8.92
CA VAL A 363 -3.83 -1.27 8.15
C VAL A 363 -3.42 -1.87 6.81
N ASN A 364 -4.07 -1.44 5.73
CA ASN A 364 -3.96 -2.05 4.40
C ASN A 364 -2.54 -1.97 3.79
N PHE A 365 -1.85 -0.83 3.89
CA PHE A 365 -0.50 -0.69 3.34
C PHE A 365 0.52 -1.62 4.04
N LEU A 366 0.37 -1.87 5.35
CA LEU A 366 1.16 -2.89 6.05
C LEU A 366 0.79 -4.31 5.59
N ALA A 367 -0.50 -4.60 5.40
CA ALA A 367 -0.95 -5.89 4.89
C ALA A 367 -0.37 -6.18 3.50
N ARG A 368 -0.31 -5.17 2.62
CA ARG A 368 0.37 -5.22 1.32
C ARG A 368 1.88 -5.41 1.46
N ALA A 369 2.55 -4.65 2.33
CA ALA A 369 4.00 -4.76 2.55
C ALA A 369 4.43 -6.15 3.04
N VAL A 370 3.74 -6.71 4.04
CA VAL A 370 3.99 -8.07 4.54
C VAL A 370 3.72 -9.11 3.46
N SER A 371 2.64 -8.95 2.70
CA SER A 371 2.30 -9.86 1.60
C SER A 371 3.33 -9.83 0.46
N MET A 372 3.93 -8.68 0.16
CA MET A 372 5.04 -8.55 -0.79
C MET A 372 6.30 -9.23 -0.25
N TYR A 373 6.71 -8.90 0.99
CA TYR A 373 7.91 -9.47 1.59
C TYR A 373 7.90 -11.01 1.54
N LEU A 374 6.79 -11.64 1.93
CA LEU A 374 6.70 -13.10 2.01
C LEU A 374 6.66 -13.81 0.64
N LYS A 375 6.23 -13.12 -0.43
CA LYS A 375 6.25 -13.63 -1.82
C LYS A 375 7.63 -13.51 -2.47
N ASP A 376 8.34 -12.42 -2.18
CA ASP A 376 9.63 -12.14 -2.82
C ASP A 376 10.80 -12.81 -2.08
N ASN A 377 10.63 -13.10 -0.78
CA ASN A 377 11.66 -13.69 0.10
C ASN A 377 11.28 -15.12 0.54
N SER A 378 11.06 -16.02 -0.43
CA SER A 378 10.88 -17.46 -0.18
C SER A 378 12.06 -18.04 0.63
N PRO A 379 11.82 -18.69 1.79
CA PRO A 379 12.87 -19.00 2.76
C PRO A 379 13.63 -20.29 2.41
N VAL A 380 14.95 -20.26 2.59
CA VAL A 380 15.87 -21.38 2.33
C VAL A 380 16.76 -21.72 3.53
N THR A 381 16.91 -20.86 4.53
CA THR A 381 17.63 -21.16 5.79
C THR A 381 16.69 -21.22 6.99
N PRO A 382 17.03 -21.97 8.07
CA PRO A 382 16.20 -22.03 9.28
C PRO A 382 15.88 -20.65 9.88
N GLU A 383 16.80 -19.71 9.75
CA GLU A 383 16.72 -18.31 10.18
C GLU A 383 15.60 -17.59 9.43
N GLU A 384 15.59 -17.69 8.10
CA GLU A 384 14.53 -17.12 7.25
C GLU A 384 13.15 -17.77 7.52
N TYR A 385 13.11 -19.09 7.75
CA TYR A 385 11.87 -19.78 8.16
C TYR A 385 11.35 -19.30 9.51
N ASN A 386 12.24 -19.06 10.48
CA ASN A 386 11.87 -18.48 11.77
C ASN A 386 11.36 -17.04 11.63
N PHE A 387 12.09 -16.18 10.92
CA PHE A 387 11.68 -14.80 10.67
C PHE A 387 10.33 -14.71 9.96
N GLN A 388 10.09 -15.53 8.92
CA GLN A 388 8.80 -15.58 8.25
C GLN A 388 7.66 -15.97 9.19
N ALA A 389 7.88 -16.95 10.08
CA ALA A 389 6.85 -17.43 10.98
C ALA A 389 6.53 -16.39 12.08
N GLU A 390 7.55 -15.68 12.58
CA GLU A 390 7.39 -14.54 13.49
C GLU A 390 6.69 -13.35 12.81
N LEU A 391 7.05 -13.03 11.56
CA LEU A 391 6.39 -12.00 10.76
C LEU A 391 4.90 -12.32 10.54
N LYS A 392 4.57 -13.57 10.26
CA LYS A 392 3.18 -14.03 10.16
C LYS A 392 2.45 -13.91 11.50
N ALA A 393 3.10 -14.25 12.62
CA ALA A 393 2.51 -14.03 13.95
C ALA A 393 2.24 -12.54 14.23
N ALA A 394 3.23 -11.68 14.01
CA ALA A 394 3.16 -10.23 14.23
C ALA A 394 2.16 -9.50 13.31
N SER A 395 1.85 -10.08 12.14
CA SER A 395 0.83 -9.59 11.19
C SER A 395 -0.52 -10.30 11.32
N HIS A 396 -0.73 -11.05 12.40
CA HIS A 396 -1.93 -11.84 12.69
C HIS A 396 -2.37 -12.77 11.54
N TRP A 397 -1.43 -13.40 10.86
CA TRP A 397 -1.69 -14.23 9.69
C TRP A 397 -2.78 -15.30 9.92
N ARG A 398 -3.79 -15.35 9.06
CA ARG A 398 -4.85 -16.38 9.11
C ARG A 398 -4.93 -17.16 7.81
N PHE A 399 -5.19 -18.45 7.96
CA PHE A 399 -5.50 -19.39 6.88
C PHE A 399 -7.02 -19.44 6.74
N LEU A 400 -7.56 -18.85 5.67
CA LEU A 400 -9.01 -18.65 5.54
C LEU A 400 -9.70 -19.91 5.02
N ASN A 401 -10.87 -20.21 5.58
CA ASN A 401 -11.80 -21.19 5.03
C ASN A 401 -12.73 -20.52 4.00
N GLU A 402 -13.29 -21.30 3.07
CA GLU A 402 -13.99 -20.82 1.86
C GLU A 402 -15.27 -19.98 2.10
N ASN A 403 -15.72 -19.80 3.34
CA ASN A 403 -16.87 -18.95 3.71
C ASN A 403 -16.62 -18.10 4.97
N GLU A 404 -15.36 -17.90 5.38
CA GLU A 404 -15.03 -17.24 6.64
C GLU A 404 -14.93 -15.72 6.49
N GLN A 405 -15.74 -14.97 7.27
CA GLN A 405 -15.66 -13.50 7.29
C GLN A 405 -14.34 -13.06 7.94
N ILE A 406 -13.54 -12.30 7.18
CA ILE A 406 -12.31 -11.69 7.66
C ILE A 406 -12.65 -10.68 8.76
N LYS A 407 -12.18 -10.94 9.98
CA LYS A 407 -12.21 -9.98 11.08
C LYS A 407 -10.83 -9.36 11.20
N PHE A 408 -10.68 -8.09 10.83
CA PHE A 408 -9.42 -7.39 11.01
C PHE A 408 -9.11 -7.22 12.51
N VAL A 409 -7.87 -7.53 12.90
CA VAL A 409 -7.35 -7.26 14.24
C VAL A 409 -6.82 -5.83 14.24
N SER A 410 -7.09 -5.05 15.29
CA SER A 410 -6.42 -3.77 15.53
C SER A 410 -5.25 -3.94 16.50
N GLY A 411 -4.15 -3.23 16.26
CA GLY A 411 -3.02 -3.21 17.19
C GLY A 411 -1.88 -2.28 16.72
N PRO A 412 -0.96 -1.91 17.61
CA PRO A 412 0.29 -1.26 17.21
C PRO A 412 1.17 -2.29 16.49
N TYR A 413 1.32 -2.15 15.17
CA TYR A 413 2.18 -3.01 14.34
C TYR A 413 3.66 -2.62 14.39
N ASP A 414 4.12 -2.11 15.54
CA ASP A 414 5.48 -1.57 15.69
C ASP A 414 6.55 -2.66 15.92
N TYR A 415 6.18 -3.92 15.68
CA TYR A 415 7.07 -5.08 15.77
C TYR A 415 8.20 -5.01 14.73
N GLU A 416 9.40 -5.41 15.13
CA GLU A 416 10.59 -5.32 14.29
C GLU A 416 10.46 -6.14 12.99
N GLN A 417 9.80 -7.29 13.05
CA GLN A 417 9.53 -8.11 11.87
C GLN A 417 8.69 -7.35 10.83
N VAL A 418 7.67 -6.60 11.27
CA VAL A 418 6.80 -5.81 10.39
C VAL A 418 7.55 -4.57 9.85
N LYS A 419 8.40 -3.94 10.67
CA LYS A 419 9.32 -2.86 10.22
C LYS A 419 10.28 -3.33 9.13
N VAL A 420 10.88 -4.52 9.27
CA VAL A 420 11.76 -5.11 8.24
C VAL A 420 11.00 -5.40 6.95
N ALA A 421 9.78 -5.95 7.04
CA ALA A 421 8.93 -6.18 5.86
C ALA A 421 8.49 -4.86 5.19
N ALA A 422 8.15 -3.84 5.98
CA ALA A 422 7.85 -2.49 5.53
C ALA A 422 9.04 -1.83 4.83
N ALA A 423 10.25 -1.88 5.40
CA ALA A 423 11.45 -1.31 4.80
C ALA A 423 11.85 -2.04 3.49
N PHE A 424 11.59 -3.34 3.39
CA PHE A 424 11.73 -4.09 2.13
C PHE A 424 10.73 -3.61 1.08
N ALA A 425 9.43 -3.57 1.41
CA ALA A 425 8.38 -3.14 0.49
C ALA A 425 8.57 -1.68 0.05
N LEU A 426 8.95 -0.80 0.97
CA LEU A 426 9.26 0.61 0.69
C LEU A 426 10.37 0.74 -0.38
N ARG A 427 11.47 -0.03 -0.28
CA ARG A 427 12.51 -0.03 -1.31
C ARG A 427 11.96 -0.55 -2.65
N ARG A 428 11.26 -1.69 -2.64
CA ARG A 428 10.75 -2.31 -3.87
C ARG A 428 9.70 -1.46 -4.58
N TRP A 429 8.83 -0.76 -3.84
CA TRP A 429 7.85 0.18 -4.40
C TRP A 429 8.49 1.45 -4.94
N ILE A 430 9.60 1.93 -4.34
CA ILE A 430 10.36 3.08 -4.87
C ILE A 430 11.09 2.68 -6.15
N GLU A 431 11.68 1.47 -6.20
CA GLU A 431 12.25 0.90 -7.43
C GLU A 431 11.17 0.80 -8.52
N GLU A 432 10.04 0.14 -8.25
CA GLU A 432 8.91 -0.01 -9.19
C GLU A 432 8.39 1.34 -9.69
N LEU A 433 8.20 2.32 -8.80
CA LEU A 433 7.81 3.68 -9.16
C LEU A 433 8.83 4.34 -10.10
N SER A 434 10.12 4.19 -9.83
CA SER A 434 11.19 4.74 -10.67
C SER A 434 11.31 4.06 -12.04
N GLU A 435 11.11 2.73 -12.11
CA GLU A 435 11.08 1.94 -13.34
C GLU A 435 9.91 2.37 -14.25
N ILE A 436 8.75 2.69 -13.64
CA ILE A 436 7.58 3.21 -14.36
C ILE A 436 7.80 4.65 -14.82
N GLU A 437 8.37 5.52 -13.97
CA GLU A 437 8.63 6.94 -14.31
C GLU A 437 9.75 7.12 -15.36
N SER A 438 10.77 6.25 -15.38
CA SER A 438 11.84 6.29 -16.38
C SER A 438 11.40 5.79 -17.77
N GLY A 439 10.30 5.03 -17.82
CA GLY A 439 9.83 4.37 -19.04
C GLY A 439 10.68 3.17 -19.47
N GLU A 440 11.59 2.68 -18.62
CA GLU A 440 12.45 1.52 -18.90
C GLU A 440 11.72 0.16 -18.84
N THR A 441 10.42 0.16 -18.53
CA THR A 441 9.58 -1.06 -18.56
C THR A 441 9.54 -1.69 -19.96
N ASP A 442 10.35 -2.73 -20.17
CA ASP A 442 10.13 -3.77 -21.18
C ASP A 442 8.90 -4.61 -20.80
N LEU A 443 7.72 -4.01 -20.96
CA LEU A 443 6.42 -4.50 -20.51
C LEU A 443 5.93 -5.77 -21.25
N HIS A 444 6.80 -6.42 -22.01
CA HIS A 444 6.54 -7.66 -22.75
C HIS A 444 6.83 -8.96 -21.97
N LYS A 445 7.18 -8.91 -20.67
CA LYS A 445 7.53 -10.14 -19.89
C LYS A 445 6.73 -10.43 -18.61
N VAL A 446 5.75 -9.59 -18.27
CA VAL A 446 4.86 -9.83 -17.10
C VAL A 446 3.38 -9.95 -17.51
N LEU A 447 3.05 -9.70 -18.78
CA LEU A 447 1.70 -9.84 -19.36
C LEU A 447 1.73 -10.62 -20.69
N GLU A 448 2.45 -11.74 -20.75
CA GLU A 448 2.26 -12.72 -21.82
C GLU A 448 1.03 -13.61 -21.53
N ASP A 449 -0.17 -13.04 -21.72
CA ASP A 449 -1.31 -13.81 -22.26
C ASP A 449 -2.45 -12.91 -22.84
N ASP A 450 -2.53 -11.64 -22.40
CA ASP A 450 -3.60 -10.72 -22.84
C ASP A 450 -3.34 -10.08 -24.21
N ARG A 451 -3.74 -10.81 -25.26
CA ARG A 451 -4.05 -10.21 -26.57
C ARG A 451 -5.43 -9.55 -26.56
N ASP A 452 -5.49 -8.29 -26.12
CA ASP A 452 -6.20 -7.28 -26.90
C ASP A 452 -5.64 -5.87 -26.65
N ALA A 453 -5.24 -5.18 -27.72
CA ALA A 453 -4.39 -4.01 -27.63
C ALA A 453 -5.19 -2.69 -27.57
N SER A 454 -5.38 -2.18 -26.35
CA SER A 454 -5.44 -0.74 -26.12
C SER A 454 -4.50 -0.36 -24.97
N LYS A 455 -3.37 0.30 -25.30
CA LYS A 455 -2.49 0.92 -24.30
C LYS A 455 -3.27 2.01 -23.58
N ASP A 456 -3.84 1.69 -22.44
CA ASP A 456 -4.58 2.64 -21.63
C ASP A 456 -3.64 3.27 -20.58
N ASN A 457 -3.17 4.48 -20.88
CA ASN A 457 -2.33 5.26 -19.96
C ASN A 457 -3.00 5.47 -18.60
N SER A 458 -4.33 5.39 -18.52
CA SER A 458 -5.08 5.45 -17.25
C SER A 458 -4.57 4.42 -16.25
N SER A 459 -4.28 3.18 -16.69
CA SER A 459 -3.85 2.11 -15.78
C SER A 459 -2.45 2.32 -15.19
N ILE A 460 -1.60 3.11 -15.85
CA ILE A 460 -0.24 3.42 -15.39
C ILE A 460 -0.28 4.59 -14.39
N GLU A 461 -1.01 5.67 -14.72
CA GLU A 461 -1.22 6.80 -13.79
C GLU A 461 -1.80 6.35 -12.44
N GLU A 462 -2.64 5.31 -12.46
CA GLU A 462 -3.29 4.73 -11.29
C GLU A 462 -2.33 3.89 -10.45
N ARG A 463 -1.60 2.96 -11.08
CA ARG A 463 -0.57 2.13 -10.42
C ARG A 463 0.47 2.99 -9.71
N ILE A 464 0.88 4.08 -10.37
CA ILE A 464 1.76 5.10 -9.80
C ILE A 464 1.12 5.69 -8.53
N SER A 465 -0.17 6.08 -8.58
CA SER A 465 -0.88 6.68 -7.44
C SER A 465 -1.01 5.77 -6.22
N ASP A 466 -1.14 4.45 -6.38
CA ASP A 466 -1.23 3.54 -5.22
C ASP A 466 0.15 3.31 -4.60
N LEU A 467 1.19 3.16 -5.43
CA LEU A 467 2.56 3.04 -4.97
C LEU A 467 2.93 4.29 -4.16
N GLU A 468 2.54 5.47 -4.64
CA GLU A 468 2.71 6.73 -3.92
C GLU A 468 1.93 6.76 -2.60
N GLU A 469 0.66 6.33 -2.57
CA GLU A 469 -0.15 6.23 -1.34
C GLU A 469 0.47 5.24 -0.32
N ASP A 470 0.97 4.09 -0.77
CA ASP A 470 1.62 3.06 0.04
C ASP A 470 2.98 3.52 0.58
N ILE A 471 3.84 4.09 -0.27
CA ILE A 471 5.13 4.67 0.08
C ILE A 471 4.95 5.80 1.10
N PHE A 472 4.00 6.71 0.84
CA PHE A 472 3.63 7.78 1.77
C PHE A 472 3.21 7.19 3.12
N SER A 473 2.28 6.22 3.12
CA SER A 473 1.69 5.69 4.33
C SER A 473 2.71 4.94 5.19
N LEU A 474 3.61 4.17 4.57
CA LEU A 474 4.74 3.55 5.28
C LEU A 474 5.69 4.56 5.90
N ARG A 475 6.12 5.58 5.12
CA ARG A 475 7.01 6.64 5.62
C ARG A 475 6.39 7.38 6.79
N MET A 476 5.10 7.71 6.71
CA MET A 476 4.38 8.37 7.79
C MET A 476 4.17 7.49 9.02
N PHE A 477 3.85 6.20 8.83
CA PHE A 477 3.54 5.30 9.95
C PHE A 477 4.76 4.99 10.80
N TYR A 478 5.94 4.79 10.18
CA TYR A 478 7.18 4.47 10.89
C TYR A 478 8.18 5.63 10.99
N ASN A 479 7.83 6.83 10.51
CA ASN A 479 8.76 7.95 10.32
C ASN A 479 10.01 7.60 9.47
N MET A 480 9.90 6.58 8.61
CA MET A 480 11.02 6.06 7.82
C MET A 480 11.49 7.08 6.80
N THR A 481 12.72 7.59 6.97
CA THR A 481 13.44 8.26 5.89
C THR A 481 14.23 7.24 5.07
N LEU A 482 14.60 7.59 3.82
CA LEU A 482 15.41 6.73 2.94
C LEU A 482 16.79 6.37 3.53
N GLU A 483 17.25 7.09 4.56
CA GLU A 483 18.58 6.97 5.15
C GLU A 483 18.62 6.09 6.41
N GLU A 484 17.48 5.62 6.92
CA GLU A 484 17.42 4.84 8.16
C GLU A 484 17.82 3.37 7.99
N LYS A 485 19.15 3.22 7.94
CA LYS A 485 19.96 2.01 8.16
C LYS A 485 19.81 0.93 7.08
N GLU A 486 20.98 0.49 6.61
CA GLU A 486 21.16 -0.92 6.26
C GLU A 486 20.84 -1.78 7.48
N TYR A 487 19.58 -2.17 7.63
CA TYR A 487 19.21 -3.34 8.39
C TYR A 487 20.04 -4.50 7.85
N LYS A 488 20.96 -5.00 8.68
CA LYS A 488 21.97 -6.00 8.31
C LYS A 488 21.33 -7.36 8.04
N SER A 489 20.71 -7.48 6.87
CA SER A 489 20.83 -8.70 6.09
C SER A 489 22.32 -9.03 5.93
N SER A 490 22.65 -10.31 6.15
CA SER A 490 24.04 -10.80 6.24
C SER A 490 24.85 -10.49 4.96
N PRO A 491 26.18 -10.36 5.03
CA PRO A 491 26.94 -9.49 4.14
C PRO A 491 27.01 -10.00 2.69
N ARG A 492 26.45 -9.22 1.76
CA ARG A 492 26.79 -9.28 0.34
C ARG A 492 28.24 -8.81 0.15
N LYS A 493 29.20 -9.74 0.19
CA LYS A 493 30.56 -9.45 -0.29
C LYS A 493 30.54 -9.29 -1.81
N ALA A 494 31.15 -8.20 -2.28
CA ALA A 494 31.43 -8.00 -3.70
C ALA A 494 32.21 -9.18 -4.28
N ARG A 495 31.82 -9.62 -5.47
CA ARG A 495 32.67 -10.40 -6.38
C ARG A 495 33.28 -9.43 -7.36
N GLU A 496 34.54 -9.09 -7.12
CA GLU A 496 35.50 -8.77 -8.18
C GLU A 496 36.65 -9.76 -8.09
N ASP A 497 37.35 -9.93 -9.21
CA ASP A 497 38.03 -11.18 -9.55
C ASP A 497 39.22 -11.55 -8.66
N ARG A 498 39.42 -12.86 -8.51
CA ARG A 498 40.72 -13.45 -8.19
C ARG A 498 41.12 -14.41 -9.30
N SER A 499 42.12 -14.00 -10.07
CA SER A 499 43.10 -14.90 -10.66
C SER A 499 44.25 -15.11 -9.68
N ASP A 500 44.77 -16.33 -9.59
CA ASP A 500 45.80 -16.76 -8.63
C ASP A 500 47.26 -16.41 -9.12
N PRO A 501 48.36 -16.93 -8.52
CA PRO A 501 49.05 -16.21 -7.46
C PRO A 501 50.59 -16.09 -7.66
N ALA A 502 51.24 -15.04 -7.13
CA ALA A 502 52.70 -15.05 -6.96
C ALA A 502 53.21 -14.10 -5.85
N SER A 503 54.00 -14.71 -4.95
CA SER A 503 55.10 -14.22 -4.11
C SER A 503 55.63 -12.77 -4.29
N ILE A 504 55.90 -12.06 -3.18
CA ILE A 504 57.24 -11.63 -2.68
C ILE A 504 57.12 -10.69 -1.45
N GLU A 505 58.23 -10.63 -0.70
CA GLU A 505 58.57 -10.11 0.63
C GLU A 505 58.15 -8.67 1.06
N LYS A 506 58.27 -8.44 2.40
CA LYS A 506 58.76 -7.25 3.18
C LYS A 506 58.59 -5.84 2.55
N GLU A 507 58.27 -4.77 3.28
CA GLU A 507 58.93 -4.25 4.48
C GLU A 507 58.06 -3.16 5.17
N GLU A 508 58.64 -2.36 6.08
CA GLU A 508 57.93 -1.54 7.07
C GLU A 508 57.45 -0.12 6.63
N LEU A 509 56.72 0.50 7.57
CA LEU A 509 56.67 1.94 7.90
C LEU A 509 55.54 2.85 7.34
N SER A 510 55.13 3.76 8.24
CA SER A 510 54.49 5.07 8.00
C SER A 510 52.99 5.12 7.65
N HIS A 511 52.19 5.62 8.61
CA HIS A 511 50.92 6.29 8.30
C HIS A 511 51.17 7.55 7.44
N PRO A 512 50.24 7.90 6.54
CA PRO A 512 49.48 9.12 6.85
C PRO A 512 47.98 9.08 6.48
N LYS A 513 47.29 10.08 7.02
CA LYS A 513 45.87 10.42 6.80
C LYS A 513 45.49 10.46 5.31
N PHE A 514 44.37 9.84 4.95
CA PHE A 514 43.66 10.15 3.71
C PHE A 514 42.40 10.99 3.99
N ARG A 515 42.43 12.26 3.55
CA ARG A 515 41.23 12.98 3.16
C ARG A 515 40.78 12.41 1.81
N ILE A 516 39.50 12.11 1.65
CA ILE A 516 38.90 11.99 0.33
C ILE A 516 38.14 13.28 0.04
N TRP A 517 38.65 14.05 -0.93
CA TRP A 517 37.85 15.02 -1.66
C TRP A 517 37.12 14.27 -2.78
N ILE A 518 35.84 14.54 -2.97
CA ILE A 518 35.10 14.16 -4.18
C ILE A 518 34.69 15.45 -4.89
N GLU A 519 35.05 15.58 -6.16
CA GLU A 519 34.68 16.73 -6.98
C GLU A 519 33.19 16.71 -7.38
N PRO A 520 32.52 17.87 -7.46
CA PRO A 520 31.15 17.96 -7.93
C PRO A 520 31.07 18.03 -9.47
N ALA A 521 30.53 16.98 -10.08
CA ALA A 521 30.10 16.97 -11.49
C ALA A 521 28.83 17.85 -11.71
N PRO A 522 28.57 18.37 -12.92
CA PRO A 522 28.87 19.78 -13.14
C PRO A 522 27.65 20.72 -13.23
N LYS A 523 27.85 21.98 -12.81
CA LYS A 523 26.91 23.09 -13.02
C LYS A 523 26.86 23.49 -14.50
N ARG A 524 25.73 23.29 -15.19
CA ARG A 524 25.40 24.08 -16.38
C ARG A 524 24.74 25.40 -15.96
N LYS A 525 25.21 26.52 -16.51
CA LYS A 525 24.79 27.88 -16.12
C LYS A 525 24.77 28.79 -17.34
N PHE A 526 23.66 29.51 -17.52
CA PHE A 526 23.47 30.69 -18.39
C PHE A 526 23.59 30.44 -19.93
N LEU A 527 22.85 31.14 -20.81
CA LEU A 527 22.14 32.42 -20.71
C LEU A 527 20.71 32.37 -21.32
N GLU A 528 19.78 33.09 -20.69
CA GLU A 528 18.65 33.77 -21.35
C GLU A 528 19.17 35.13 -21.89
N PRO A 529 18.53 35.81 -22.88
CA PRO A 529 17.35 36.63 -22.53
C PRO A 529 16.31 36.94 -23.66
N LEU A 530 15.26 37.66 -23.23
CA LEU A 530 14.46 38.68 -23.94
C LEU A 530 13.31 38.25 -24.90
N TRP A 531 12.09 38.53 -24.42
CA TRP A 531 10.90 38.80 -25.24
C TRP A 531 10.93 40.21 -25.83
N LYS A 532 10.55 40.41 -27.11
CA LYS A 532 9.38 41.20 -27.53
C LYS A 532 9.34 41.56 -29.04
N GLU A 533 8.09 41.68 -29.52
CA GLU A 533 7.58 42.61 -30.53
C GLU A 533 7.87 42.44 -32.05
N GLN A 534 6.76 42.57 -32.80
CA GLN A 534 6.64 42.87 -34.25
C GLN A 534 7.17 41.78 -35.22
N GLY A 535 6.55 41.46 -36.36
CA GLY A 535 5.35 42.01 -37.01
C GLY A 535 5.55 42.08 -38.53
N PHE A 536 4.70 41.41 -39.32
CA PHE A 536 4.61 41.46 -40.80
C PHE A 536 5.81 40.96 -41.65
N GLY A 537 5.51 40.63 -42.93
CA GLY A 537 6.49 40.48 -44.02
C GLY A 537 6.82 39.03 -44.46
N GLU A 538 5.94 38.30 -45.14
CA GLU A 538 5.84 38.21 -46.61
C GLU A 538 7.02 37.58 -47.42
N LYS A 539 6.63 36.57 -48.24
CA LYS A 539 6.99 36.33 -49.66
C LYS A 539 8.14 35.38 -50.10
N TYR A 540 7.69 34.28 -50.75
CA TYR A 540 8.26 33.57 -51.93
C TYR A 540 9.67 32.93 -51.80
N ARG A 541 9.90 31.64 -52.09
CA ARG A 541 9.71 30.85 -53.35
C ARG A 541 10.09 29.36 -53.06
N LYS A 542 9.83 28.31 -53.87
CA LYS A 542 9.18 28.12 -55.19
C LYS A 542 8.58 26.69 -55.30
N VAL A 543 7.54 26.54 -56.13
CA VAL A 543 6.80 25.34 -56.56
C VAL A 543 7.61 24.14 -57.09
N LYS A 544 7.17 22.91 -56.78
CA LYS A 544 6.99 21.76 -57.72
C LYS A 544 6.12 20.63 -57.13
N GLY A 545 4.93 20.39 -57.72
CA GLY A 545 4.20 19.10 -57.65
C GLY A 545 4.47 18.27 -58.92
N PRO A 546 3.61 17.31 -59.35
CA PRO A 546 2.28 16.92 -58.83
C PRO A 546 2.14 15.39 -58.50
N SER A 547 1.36 14.97 -57.47
CA SER A 547 -0.01 14.38 -57.54
C SER A 547 -0.11 12.90 -58.03
N PRO A 548 -1.25 12.18 -57.82
CA PRO A 548 -2.20 12.15 -56.69
C PRO A 548 -2.62 10.70 -56.28
N LEU A 549 -3.45 10.52 -55.23
CA LEU A 549 -4.50 9.48 -55.20
C LEU A 549 -5.58 9.68 -54.09
N ARG A 550 -6.82 9.80 -54.59
CA ARG A 550 -8.19 9.75 -54.02
C ARG A 550 -8.44 9.41 -52.53
N LEU A 551 -9.36 10.17 -51.93
CA LEU A 551 -10.34 9.74 -50.93
C LEU A 551 -11.74 9.59 -51.59
N PRO A 552 -12.66 8.74 -51.10
CA PRO A 552 -14.04 8.65 -51.59
C PRO A 552 -15.00 9.65 -50.91
N ASP A 553 -15.97 10.15 -51.68
CA ASP A 553 -17.17 10.83 -51.19
C ASP A 553 -18.30 9.84 -50.91
N GLU A 554 -18.95 9.96 -49.75
CA GLU A 554 -20.35 9.63 -49.41
C GLU A 554 -20.50 9.95 -47.90
N THR A 555 -21.29 10.91 -47.44
CA THR A 555 -22.71 11.09 -47.74
C THR A 555 -23.14 12.55 -47.55
N VAL A 556 -23.59 13.20 -48.63
CA VAL A 556 -24.36 14.45 -48.55
C VAL A 556 -25.84 14.11 -48.60
N SER A 557 -26.53 14.11 -47.44
CA SER A 557 -27.96 14.45 -47.33
C SER A 557 -28.43 14.37 -45.87
N PHE A 558 -28.56 15.52 -45.20
CA PHE A 558 -29.78 15.92 -44.48
C PHE A 558 -29.66 17.39 -44.02
N LEU A 559 -30.81 18.04 -43.79
CA LEU A 559 -30.93 19.39 -43.18
C LEU A 559 -30.37 20.59 -43.95
N ARG A 560 -30.63 20.64 -45.26
CA ARG A 560 -31.05 21.91 -45.87
C ARG A 560 -32.51 22.14 -45.47
N HIS A 561 -32.82 22.95 -44.45
CA HIS A 561 -34.12 23.62 -44.19
C HIS A 561 -34.00 24.63 -43.00
N LEU A 562 -34.75 25.74 -43.07
CA LEU A 562 -34.99 26.77 -42.02
C LEU A 562 -33.91 27.85 -41.72
N LYS A 563 -33.96 28.91 -42.53
CA LYS A 563 -33.93 30.36 -42.16
C LYS A 563 -34.88 31.08 -43.12
N PRO A 564 -35.30 32.36 -42.92
CA PRO A 564 -34.95 33.31 -41.84
C PRO A 564 -36.18 33.97 -41.15
N ILE A 565 -35.96 34.65 -40.01
CA ILE A 565 -36.69 35.88 -39.66
C ILE A 565 -35.69 36.94 -39.19
N VAL A 566 -35.97 38.20 -39.54
CA VAL A 566 -35.13 39.40 -39.38
C VAL A 566 -35.54 40.19 -38.14
N GLY A 567 -34.61 40.90 -37.48
CA GLY A 567 -34.96 41.86 -36.43
C GLY A 567 -33.77 42.45 -35.66
N ILE A 568 -33.09 43.45 -36.24
CA ILE A 568 -32.21 44.37 -35.51
C ILE A 568 -32.82 45.77 -35.64
N PRO A 569 -32.90 46.55 -34.55
CA PRO A 569 -32.47 47.94 -34.63
C PRO A 569 -31.30 48.25 -33.67
N LYS A 570 -30.50 49.21 -34.12
CA LYS A 570 -29.32 49.79 -33.45
C LYS A 570 -29.72 50.58 -32.20
N GLU A 571 -28.83 50.64 -31.21
CA GLU A 571 -27.92 51.79 -31.03
C GLU A 571 -26.50 51.27 -30.73
#